data_AF-A0A1J5IXH6-F1
#
_entry.id   AF-A0A1J5IXH6-F1
#
_cell.length_a   1.000
_cell.length_b   1.000
_cell.length_c   1.000
_cell.angle_alpha   90.00
_cell.angle_beta   90.00
_cell.angle_gamma   90.00
#
_symmetry.space_group_name_H-M   'P 1'
#
loop_
_entity.id
_entity.type
_entity.pdbx_description
1 polymer ?
#
loop_
_entity_poly.entity_id
_entity_poly.type
_entity_poly.pdbx_seq_one_letter_code
_entity_poly.pdbx_strand_id
1 'polypeptide(L)'
;MKHHPHPLLHWLGIDMIHVSHGERWLSSIGALLGIAICWGISIQFLGPMSATLIIASMGAGAVLLFATPHAALAQPWSATGGHVFSAIIGVTCAQQIDDIWLAASLAVGLAILVMHYTRSLHPPGGATALISVIGGDDIHALGYGFVLQPVLLNAVSLLLVALLFNNLIGSRRYPAAWAGSPAEEAAVTGSCIRAEHVRAAMDEMDMVEDISEEDMLRIIQRAEAHALQDKASATTTAKESGKG
;
A
#
# COMPACT_ATOMS: atom_id res chain seq x y z
N MET A 1 -2.08 24.46 -24.19
CA MET A 1 -0.59 24.40 -24.23
C MET A 1 -0.18 23.01 -23.75
N LYS A 2 0.44 22.19 -24.60
CA LYS A 2 0.92 20.86 -24.19
C LYS A 2 2.13 21.06 -23.27
N HIS A 3 1.96 20.85 -21.97
CA HIS A 3 3.09 20.72 -21.06
C HIS A 3 3.86 19.47 -21.47
N HIS A 4 4.92 19.63 -22.25
CA HIS A 4 5.87 18.56 -22.41
C HIS A 4 6.58 18.38 -21.06
N PRO A 5 6.47 17.21 -20.41
CA PRO A 5 7.22 16.94 -19.20
C PRO A 5 8.70 17.16 -19.48
N HIS A 6 9.39 17.83 -18.56
CA HIS A 6 10.82 18.06 -18.71
C HIS A 6 11.50 16.68 -18.70
N PRO A 7 12.26 16.27 -19.73
CA PRO A 7 12.70 14.87 -19.89
C PRO A 7 13.52 14.35 -18.70
N LEU A 8 14.23 15.24 -18.00
CA LEU A 8 14.95 14.93 -16.77
C LEU A 8 14.02 14.66 -15.58
N LEU A 9 12.92 15.42 -15.44
CA LEU A 9 11.93 15.21 -14.39
C LEU A 9 11.18 13.90 -14.62
N HIS A 10 10.89 13.57 -15.89
CA HIS A 10 10.26 12.32 -16.27
C HIS A 10 11.17 11.11 -16.04
N TRP A 11 12.45 11.22 -16.42
CA TRP A 11 13.45 10.17 -16.15
C TRP A 11 13.65 9.93 -14.64
N LEU A 12 13.57 10.99 -13.82
CA LEU A 12 13.57 10.90 -12.36
C LEU A 12 12.21 10.47 -11.77
N GLY A 13 11.16 10.39 -12.58
CA GLY A 13 9.80 10.02 -12.17
C GLY A 13 9.04 11.06 -11.34
N ILE A 14 9.53 12.30 -11.27
CA ILE A 14 8.97 13.36 -10.42
C ILE A 14 7.57 13.79 -10.90
N ASP A 15 7.31 13.69 -12.20
CA ASP A 15 6.04 14.08 -12.81
C ASP A 15 5.02 12.94 -12.92
N MET A 16 5.33 11.75 -12.38
CA MET A 16 4.42 10.60 -12.45
C MET A 16 3.32 10.62 -11.37
N ILE A 17 3.45 11.45 -10.33
CA ILE A 17 2.56 11.44 -9.15
C ILE A 17 1.71 12.71 -9.11
N HIS A 18 0.46 12.60 -9.55
CA HIS A 18 -0.53 13.68 -9.48
C HIS A 18 -1.53 13.44 -8.35
N VAL A 19 -1.30 14.12 -7.22
CA VAL A 19 -2.14 14.04 -6.01
C VAL A 19 -2.49 15.45 -5.55
N SER A 20 -3.75 15.68 -5.17
CA SER A 20 -4.22 16.99 -4.71
C SER A 20 -3.54 17.43 -3.42
N HIS A 21 -3.44 18.74 -3.16
CA HIS A 21 -2.84 19.25 -1.93
C HIS A 21 -3.58 18.78 -0.66
N GLY A 22 -4.90 18.73 -0.69
CA GLY A 22 -5.71 18.26 0.44
C GLY A 22 -5.42 16.80 0.77
N GLU A 23 -5.24 15.98 -0.26
CA GLU A 23 -4.91 14.56 -0.10
C GLU A 23 -3.51 14.34 0.50
N ARG A 24 -2.53 15.16 0.11
CA ARG A 24 -1.18 15.15 0.70
C ARG A 24 -1.22 15.45 2.21
N TRP A 25 -1.94 16.50 2.59
CA TRP A 25 -2.07 16.89 4.00
C TRP A 25 -2.80 15.84 4.83
N LEU A 26 -3.91 15.29 4.33
CA LEU A 26 -4.63 14.27 5.09
C LEU A 26 -3.80 13.01 5.28
N SER A 27 -3.15 12.54 4.22
CA SER A 27 -2.27 11.36 4.29
C SER A 27 -1.15 11.56 5.32
N SER A 28 -0.59 12.77 5.37
CA SER A 28 0.45 13.14 6.34
C SER A 28 -0.06 13.17 7.78
N ILE A 29 -1.26 13.71 8.02
CA ILE A 29 -1.87 13.77 9.37
C ILE A 29 -2.23 12.36 9.86
N GLY A 30 -2.82 11.53 8.99
CA GLY A 30 -3.15 10.14 9.30
C GLY A 30 -1.90 9.33 9.67
N ALA A 31 -0.84 9.46 8.87
CA ALA A 31 0.46 8.83 9.15
C ALA A 31 1.07 9.31 10.47
N LEU A 32 1.05 10.62 10.75
CA LEU A 32 1.55 11.18 12.00
C LEU A 32 0.85 10.57 13.22
N LEU A 33 -0.49 10.53 13.21
CA LEU A 33 -1.26 9.97 14.31
C LEU A 33 -1.06 8.45 14.45
N GLY A 34 -1.04 7.73 13.33
CA GLY A 34 -0.77 6.29 13.31
C GLY A 34 0.58 5.93 13.92
N ILE A 35 1.63 6.66 13.53
CA ILE A 35 2.98 6.45 14.06
C ILE A 35 3.10 6.88 15.51
N ALA A 36 2.47 7.97 15.94
CA ALA A 36 2.46 8.37 17.34
C ALA A 36 1.85 7.29 18.25
N ILE A 37 0.75 6.65 17.80
CA ILE A 37 0.12 5.54 18.52
C ILE A 37 1.05 4.32 18.56
N CYS A 38 1.60 3.91 17.42
CA CYS A 38 2.54 2.78 17.36
C CYS A 38 3.77 3.01 18.25
N TRP A 39 4.28 4.25 18.28
CA TRP A 39 5.40 4.64 19.13
C TRP A 39 5.07 4.45 20.61
N GLY A 40 3.91 4.96 21.03
CA GLY A 40 3.41 4.80 22.40
C GLY A 40 3.29 3.32 22.80
N ILE A 41 2.72 2.48 21.94
CA ILE A 41 2.62 1.02 22.15
C ILE A 41 4.01 0.40 22.28
N SER A 42 4.90 0.70 21.32
CA SER A 42 6.22 0.06 21.25
C SER A 42 7.09 0.38 22.45
N ILE A 43 7.05 1.62 22.96
CA ILE A 43 7.80 1.99 24.17
C ILE A 43 7.36 1.17 25.39
N GLN A 44 6.08 0.86 25.53
CA GLN A 44 5.59 0.11 26.69
C GLN A 44 6.12 -1.33 26.74
N PHE A 45 6.45 -1.92 25.58
CA PHE A 45 6.89 -3.32 25.48
C PHE A 45 8.40 -3.47 25.27
N LEU A 46 9.05 -2.52 24.59
CA LEU A 46 10.46 -2.60 24.17
C LEU A 46 11.36 -1.52 24.80
N GLY A 47 10.79 -0.52 25.45
CA GLY A 47 11.53 0.67 25.85
C GLY A 47 11.90 1.59 24.66
N PRO A 48 12.49 2.77 24.93
CA PRO A 48 12.64 3.84 23.93
C PRO A 48 13.59 3.51 22.78
N MET A 49 14.69 2.82 23.05
CA MET A 49 15.72 2.52 22.05
C MET A 49 15.26 1.44 21.08
N SER A 50 14.82 0.30 21.60
CA SER A 50 14.40 -0.86 20.79
C SER A 50 13.09 -0.60 20.04
N ALA A 51 12.23 0.29 20.55
CA ALA A 51 11.06 0.77 19.84
C ALA A 51 11.40 1.45 18.49
N THR A 52 12.54 2.13 18.37
CA THR A 52 12.89 2.89 17.15
C THR A 52 12.96 2.02 15.90
N LEU A 53 13.44 0.78 16.03
CA LEU A 53 13.55 -0.18 14.93
C LEU A 53 12.17 -0.59 14.42
N ILE A 54 11.28 -0.98 15.34
CA ILE A 54 9.89 -1.33 14.99
C ILE A 54 9.17 -0.16 14.34
N ILE A 55 9.39 1.05 14.83
CA ILE A 55 8.77 2.23 14.22
C ILE A 55 9.31 2.50 12.81
N ALA A 56 10.56 2.19 12.51
CA ALA A 56 11.04 2.30 11.13
C ALA A 56 10.22 1.40 10.18
N SER A 57 9.89 0.18 10.61
CA SER A 57 8.99 -0.73 9.86
C SER A 57 7.56 -0.18 9.79
N MET A 58 6.98 0.25 10.91
CA MET A 58 5.62 0.83 10.92
C MET A 58 5.53 2.12 10.10
N GLY A 59 6.59 2.93 10.06
CA GLY A 59 6.73 4.13 9.25
C GLY A 59 6.58 3.85 7.77
N ALA A 60 7.28 2.82 7.26
CA ALA A 60 7.12 2.37 5.89
C ALA A 60 5.68 1.87 5.61
N GLY A 61 5.07 1.16 6.57
CA GLY A 61 3.66 0.76 6.49
C GLY A 61 2.70 1.94 6.43
N ALA A 62 2.93 2.98 7.22
CA ALA A 62 2.11 4.18 7.22
C ALA A 62 2.14 4.87 5.85
N VAL A 63 3.29 4.90 5.17
CA VAL A 63 3.36 5.45 3.80
C VAL A 63 2.38 4.71 2.88
N LEU A 64 2.38 3.37 2.90
CA LEU A 64 1.45 2.58 2.09
C LEU A 64 -0.02 2.82 2.50
N LEU A 65 -0.33 2.72 3.78
CA LEU A 65 -1.71 2.79 4.28
C LEU A 65 -2.36 4.17 4.11
N PHE A 66 -1.59 5.25 4.11
CA PHE A 66 -2.13 6.61 4.04
C PHE A 66 -1.89 7.30 2.69
N ALA A 67 -0.74 7.08 2.05
CA ALA A 67 -0.42 7.72 0.77
C ALA A 67 -0.96 6.93 -0.43
N THR A 68 -1.02 5.59 -0.34
CA THR A 68 -1.52 4.71 -1.40
C THR A 68 -2.55 3.70 -0.86
N PRO A 69 -3.64 4.16 -0.22
CA PRO A 69 -4.58 3.27 0.48
C PRO A 69 -5.28 2.26 -0.43
N HIS A 70 -5.35 2.53 -1.73
CA HIS A 70 -5.97 1.64 -2.71
C HIS A 70 -5.03 0.53 -3.21
N ALA A 71 -3.72 0.65 -2.93
CA ALA A 71 -2.75 -0.36 -3.34
C ALA A 71 -3.05 -1.72 -2.71
N ALA A 72 -2.82 -2.80 -3.47
CA ALA A 72 -2.99 -4.17 -2.99
C ALA A 72 -2.11 -4.45 -1.75
N LEU A 73 -0.89 -3.90 -1.74
CA LEU A 73 0.06 -4.03 -0.62
C LEU A 73 -0.36 -3.25 0.64
N ALA A 74 -1.28 -2.29 0.51
CA ALA A 74 -1.83 -1.50 1.61
C ALA A 74 -3.13 -2.10 2.18
N GLN A 75 -3.71 -3.14 1.55
CA GLN A 75 -4.96 -3.74 2.01
C GLN A 75 -4.80 -4.44 3.38
N PRO A 76 -5.88 -4.60 4.16
CA PRO A 76 -5.82 -5.11 5.53
C PRO A 76 -5.10 -6.44 5.68
N TRP A 77 -5.31 -7.38 4.76
CA TRP A 77 -4.68 -8.69 4.80
C TRP A 77 -3.16 -8.59 4.59
N SER A 78 -2.72 -7.80 3.61
CA SER A 78 -1.31 -7.50 3.38
C SER A 78 -0.70 -6.84 4.63
N ALA A 79 -1.31 -5.76 5.12
CA ALA A 79 -0.80 -5.01 6.26
C ALA A 79 -0.67 -5.86 7.53
N THR A 80 -1.67 -6.67 7.86
CA THR A 80 -1.65 -7.48 9.10
C THR A 80 -0.92 -8.80 8.92
N GLY A 81 -1.27 -9.58 7.90
CA GLY A 81 -0.67 -10.87 7.60
C GLY A 81 0.82 -10.74 7.28
N GLY A 82 1.20 -9.74 6.48
CA GLY A 82 2.60 -9.50 6.13
C GLY A 82 3.48 -9.25 7.33
N HIS A 83 3.04 -8.46 8.32
CA HIS A 83 3.78 -8.27 9.57
C HIS A 83 3.83 -9.54 10.43
N VAL A 84 2.69 -10.22 10.62
CA VAL A 84 2.61 -11.41 11.49
C VAL A 84 3.46 -12.57 10.97
N PHE A 85 3.32 -12.93 9.69
CA PHE A 85 4.11 -14.01 9.11
C PHE A 85 5.59 -13.68 9.10
N SER A 86 5.95 -12.44 8.76
CA SER A 86 7.34 -11.99 8.77
C SER A 86 7.96 -12.04 10.17
N ALA A 87 7.22 -11.64 11.21
CA ALA A 87 7.69 -11.71 12.59
C ALA A 87 7.89 -13.16 13.06
N ILE A 88 6.97 -14.07 12.72
CA ILE A 88 7.11 -15.50 13.04
C ILE A 88 8.39 -16.06 12.42
N ILE A 89 8.58 -15.83 11.12
CA ILE A 89 9.75 -16.31 10.39
C ILE A 89 11.04 -15.69 10.95
N GLY A 90 11.06 -14.38 11.18
CA GLY A 90 12.24 -13.69 11.69
C GLY A 90 12.61 -14.09 13.12
N VAL A 91 11.64 -14.26 14.03
CA VAL A 91 11.89 -14.81 15.37
C VAL A 91 12.41 -16.25 15.29
N THR A 92 11.85 -17.07 14.39
CA THR A 92 12.35 -18.44 14.17
C THR A 92 13.81 -18.43 13.73
N CYS A 93 14.17 -17.59 12.75
CA CYS A 93 15.55 -17.45 12.30
C CYS A 93 16.47 -16.96 13.42
N ALA A 94 16.05 -15.95 14.19
CA ALA A 94 16.81 -15.42 15.31
C ALA A 94 17.10 -16.47 16.40
N GLN A 95 16.20 -17.42 16.63
CA GLN A 95 16.36 -18.47 17.64
C GLN A 95 17.13 -19.70 17.15
N GLN A 96 17.15 -19.96 15.85
CA GLN A 96 17.71 -21.19 15.28
C GLN A 96 19.07 -21.01 14.61
N ILE A 97 19.49 -19.76 14.36
CA ILE A 97 20.70 -19.45 13.59
C ILE A 97 21.52 -18.43 14.38
N ASP A 98 22.70 -18.86 14.85
CA ASP A 98 23.60 -18.01 15.64
C ASP A 98 24.27 -16.91 14.80
N ASP A 99 24.56 -17.18 13.52
CA ASP A 99 25.18 -16.20 12.63
C ASP A 99 24.16 -15.13 12.19
N ILE A 100 24.34 -13.90 12.68
CA ILE A 100 23.41 -12.79 12.45
C ILE A 100 23.22 -12.46 10.96
N TRP A 101 24.29 -12.57 10.15
CA TRP A 101 24.23 -12.25 8.73
C TRP A 101 23.36 -13.26 7.99
N LEU A 102 23.55 -14.55 8.29
CA LEU A 102 22.76 -15.64 7.72
C LEU A 102 21.32 -15.60 8.23
N ALA A 103 21.11 -15.41 9.53
CA ALA A 103 19.79 -15.33 10.15
C ALA A 103 18.96 -14.18 9.55
N ALA A 104 19.56 -13.00 9.41
CA ALA A 104 18.89 -11.81 8.86
C ALA A 104 18.54 -12.00 7.38
N SER A 105 19.48 -12.52 6.59
CA SER A 105 19.28 -12.75 5.16
C SER A 105 18.18 -13.79 4.91
N LEU A 106 18.19 -14.89 5.68
CA LEU A 106 17.16 -15.92 5.60
C LEU A 106 15.81 -15.42 6.11
N ALA A 107 15.77 -14.67 7.21
CA ALA A 107 14.53 -14.12 7.75
C ALA A 107 13.79 -13.30 6.70
N VAL A 108 14.48 -12.38 6.02
CA VAL A 108 13.87 -11.53 4.99
C VAL A 108 13.46 -12.36 3.76
N GLY A 109 14.35 -13.21 3.24
CA GLY A 109 14.06 -14.02 2.05
C GLY A 109 12.88 -14.98 2.25
N LEU A 110 12.85 -15.67 3.40
CA LEU A 110 11.75 -16.57 3.75
C LEU A 110 10.46 -15.80 4.06
N ALA A 111 10.53 -14.64 4.69
CA ALA A 111 9.36 -13.79 4.90
C ALA A 111 8.72 -13.36 3.57
N ILE A 112 9.53 -12.93 2.59
CA ILE A 112 9.06 -12.62 1.23
C ILE A 112 8.38 -13.84 0.60
N LEU A 113 9.03 -15.00 0.64
CA LEU A 113 8.47 -16.24 0.11
C LEU A 113 7.11 -16.59 0.73
N VAL A 114 7.03 -16.55 2.06
CA VAL A 114 5.79 -16.83 2.79
C VAL A 114 4.71 -15.82 2.42
N MET A 115 5.04 -14.53 2.39
CA MET A 115 4.10 -13.47 2.00
C MET A 115 3.54 -13.66 0.58
N HIS A 116 4.35 -14.14 -0.37
CA HIS A 116 3.87 -14.49 -1.71
C HIS A 116 2.85 -15.63 -1.66
N TYR A 117 3.17 -16.72 -0.94
CA TYR A 117 2.26 -17.86 -0.82
C TYR A 117 0.96 -17.53 -0.08
N THR A 118 1.03 -16.68 0.95
CA THR A 118 -0.15 -16.25 1.73
C THR A 118 -0.88 -15.07 1.09
N ARG A 119 -0.38 -14.55 -0.05
CA ARG A 119 -0.89 -13.34 -0.71
C ARG A 119 -1.02 -12.14 0.23
N SER A 120 -0.08 -12.03 1.17
CA SER A 120 -0.05 -10.97 2.18
C SER A 120 1.21 -10.11 2.01
N LEU A 121 1.64 -9.90 0.76
CA LEU A 121 2.85 -9.14 0.48
C LEU A 121 2.71 -7.71 1.00
N HIS A 122 3.56 -7.39 1.96
CA HIS A 122 3.63 -6.08 2.59
C HIS A 122 5.11 -5.80 2.87
N PRO A 123 5.77 -4.99 2.02
CA PRO A 123 7.22 -4.74 2.14
C PRO A 123 7.69 -4.35 3.55
N PRO A 124 6.93 -3.57 4.35
CA PRO A 124 7.27 -3.30 5.75
C PRO A 124 7.42 -4.56 6.63
N GLY A 125 6.72 -5.65 6.30
CA GLY A 125 6.88 -6.96 6.93
C GLY A 125 8.30 -7.52 6.78
N GLY A 126 8.95 -7.33 5.62
CA GLY A 126 10.36 -7.71 5.44
C GLY A 126 11.29 -7.01 6.44
N ALA A 127 11.05 -5.72 6.71
CA ALA A 127 11.75 -5.01 7.77
C ALA A 127 11.42 -5.59 9.17
N THR A 128 10.18 -5.99 9.44
CA THR A 128 9.81 -6.66 10.70
C THR A 128 10.58 -7.96 10.91
N ALA A 129 10.71 -8.81 9.88
CA ALA A 129 11.51 -10.03 9.94
C ALA A 129 12.99 -9.74 10.24
N LEU A 130 13.56 -8.73 9.58
CA LEU A 130 14.92 -8.29 9.84
C LEU A 130 15.09 -7.81 11.29
N ILE A 131 14.15 -7.00 11.78
CA ILE A 131 14.20 -6.43 13.13
C ILE A 131 14.15 -7.51 14.21
N SER A 132 13.39 -8.59 14.04
CA SER A 132 13.45 -9.70 15.00
C SER A 132 14.82 -10.34 15.14
N VAL A 133 15.68 -10.23 14.11
CA VAL A 133 17.05 -10.73 14.14
C VAL A 133 18.01 -9.69 14.70
N ILE A 134 17.95 -8.44 14.23
CA ILE A 134 18.91 -7.38 14.60
C ILE A 134 18.46 -6.51 15.79
N GLY A 135 17.33 -6.84 16.40
CA GLY A 135 16.62 -6.03 17.38
C GLY A 135 17.26 -5.93 18.77
N GLY A 136 18.30 -6.72 19.02
CA GLY A 136 18.99 -6.78 20.32
C GLY A 136 18.18 -7.48 21.42
N ASP A 137 18.73 -7.42 22.64
CA ASP A 137 18.28 -8.23 23.78
C ASP A 137 16.81 -8.02 24.15
N ASP A 138 16.29 -6.78 24.10
CA ASP A 138 14.90 -6.48 24.44
C ASP A 138 13.91 -7.20 23.49
N ILE A 139 14.23 -7.23 22.19
CA ILE A 139 13.39 -7.89 21.18
C ILE A 139 13.56 -9.41 21.28
N HIS A 140 14.79 -9.90 21.46
CA HIS A 140 15.08 -11.33 21.58
C HIS A 140 14.46 -11.93 22.83
N ALA A 141 14.43 -11.20 23.94
CA ALA A 141 13.82 -11.64 25.21
C ALA A 141 12.32 -11.87 25.10
N LEU A 142 11.62 -11.17 24.19
CA LEU A 142 10.20 -11.42 23.92
C LEU A 142 9.96 -12.74 23.18
N GLY A 143 10.94 -13.22 22.41
CA GLY A 143 10.76 -14.39 21.53
C GLY A 143 9.50 -14.25 20.66
N TYR A 144 8.66 -15.28 20.62
CA TYR A 144 7.39 -15.21 19.88
C TYR A 144 6.37 -14.21 20.47
N GLY A 145 6.59 -13.73 21.69
CA GLY A 145 5.84 -12.61 22.25
C GLY A 145 5.95 -11.36 21.37
N PHE A 146 7.07 -11.17 20.67
CA PHE A 146 7.30 -10.08 19.72
C PHE A 146 6.22 -9.99 18.64
N VAL A 147 5.72 -11.15 18.18
CA VAL A 147 4.68 -11.25 17.13
C VAL A 147 3.38 -10.61 17.59
N LEU A 148 2.97 -10.86 18.84
CA LEU A 148 1.75 -10.28 19.41
C LEU A 148 1.99 -8.83 19.85
N GLN A 149 3.10 -8.60 20.54
CA GLN A 149 3.48 -7.33 21.15
C GLN A 149 4.97 -7.04 20.87
N PRO A 150 5.31 -5.96 20.13
CA PRO A 150 4.43 -4.90 19.66
C PRO A 150 3.87 -5.12 18.24
N VAL A 151 4.29 -6.14 17.50
CA VAL A 151 4.07 -6.19 16.03
C VAL A 151 2.60 -6.19 15.64
N LEU A 152 1.82 -7.18 16.08
CA LEU A 152 0.39 -7.27 15.73
C LEU A 152 -0.40 -6.08 16.29
N LEU A 153 -0.11 -5.66 17.52
CA LEU A 153 -0.74 -4.49 18.13
C LEU A 153 -0.52 -3.22 17.30
N ASN A 154 0.70 -2.98 16.84
CA ASN A 154 1.00 -1.84 15.98
C ASN A 154 0.31 -1.97 14.62
N ALA A 155 0.39 -3.13 13.97
CA ALA A 155 -0.23 -3.35 12.66
C ALA A 155 -1.74 -3.12 12.69
N VAL A 156 -2.43 -3.66 13.71
CA VAL A 156 -3.87 -3.44 13.91
C VAL A 156 -4.17 -1.98 14.26
N SER A 157 -3.39 -1.36 15.14
CA SER A 157 -3.61 0.04 15.52
C SER A 157 -3.43 0.98 14.33
N LEU A 158 -2.40 0.77 13.53
CA LEU A 158 -2.13 1.53 12.31
C LEU A 158 -3.25 1.33 11.29
N LEU A 159 -3.72 0.08 11.12
CA LEU A 159 -4.85 -0.24 10.26
C LEU A 159 -6.15 0.43 10.72
N LEU A 160 -6.43 0.48 12.02
CA LEU A 160 -7.61 1.16 12.56
C LEU A 160 -7.58 2.67 12.28
N VAL A 161 -6.40 3.30 12.43
CA VAL A 161 -6.24 4.71 12.05
C VAL A 161 -6.41 4.90 10.55
N ALA A 162 -5.88 4.00 9.72
CA ALA A 162 -6.07 4.03 8.28
C ALA A 162 -7.54 3.86 7.88
N LEU A 163 -8.27 2.94 8.52
CA LEU A 163 -9.71 2.76 8.33
C LEU A 163 -10.48 4.04 8.67
N LEU A 164 -10.13 4.71 9.77
CA LEU A 164 -10.77 5.97 10.12
C LEU A 164 -10.44 7.05 9.07
N PHE A 165 -9.17 7.34 8.85
CA PHE A 165 -8.75 8.46 8.00
C PHE A 165 -9.11 8.29 6.53
N ASN A 166 -9.00 7.08 5.99
CA ASN A 166 -9.33 6.82 4.58
C ASN A 166 -10.84 6.76 4.32
N ASN A 167 -11.68 6.59 5.35
CA ASN A 167 -13.14 6.66 5.18
C ASN A 167 -13.76 8.00 5.60
N LEU A 168 -12.99 8.93 6.17
CA LEU A 168 -13.46 10.28 6.48
C LEU A 168 -13.63 11.16 5.23
N ILE A 169 -12.96 10.83 4.11
CA ILE A 169 -13.18 11.52 2.82
C ILE A 169 -14.10 10.67 1.95
N GLY A 170 -15.19 11.25 1.45
CA GLY A 170 -16.10 10.57 0.52
C GLY A 170 -15.48 10.11 -0.81
N SER A 171 -14.28 10.61 -1.18
CA SER A 171 -13.56 10.18 -2.38
C SER A 171 -12.71 8.92 -2.18
N ARG A 172 -12.39 8.57 -0.93
CA ARG A 172 -11.64 7.36 -0.58
C ARG A 172 -12.60 6.32 0.00
N ARG A 173 -12.31 5.05 -0.26
CA ARG A 173 -12.98 3.91 0.35
C ARG A 173 -11.91 2.89 0.68
N TYR A 174 -11.85 2.50 1.95
CA TYR A 174 -10.84 1.57 2.43
C TYR A 174 -11.46 0.64 3.48
N PRO A 175 -11.32 -0.69 3.37
CA PRO A 175 -10.59 -1.43 2.34
C PRO A 175 -11.24 -1.32 0.95
N ALA A 176 -10.46 -1.60 -0.09
CA ALA A 176 -10.93 -1.53 -1.47
C ALA A 176 -12.17 -2.43 -1.70
N ALA A 177 -12.21 -3.60 -1.05
CA ALA A 177 -13.34 -4.53 -1.11
C ALA A 177 -14.68 -3.96 -0.62
N TRP A 178 -14.70 -2.85 0.13
CA TRP A 178 -15.93 -2.18 0.56
C TRP A 178 -16.43 -1.15 -0.46
N ALA A 179 -15.60 -0.76 -1.43
CA ALA A 179 -16.10 -0.06 -2.60
C ALA A 179 -16.91 -1.08 -3.42
N GLY A 180 -18.24 -0.95 -3.44
CA GLY A 180 -19.11 -1.85 -4.19
C GLY A 180 -18.59 -2.15 -5.60
N SER A 181 -18.82 -3.37 -6.09
CA SER A 181 -18.23 -3.84 -7.35
C SER A 181 -18.47 -2.84 -8.49
N PRO A 182 -17.40 -2.45 -9.23
CA PRO A 182 -17.53 -1.65 -10.43
C PRO A 182 -18.48 -2.25 -11.47
N ALA A 183 -18.81 -3.54 -11.36
CA ALA A 183 -19.77 -4.25 -12.21
C ALA A 183 -21.16 -3.58 -12.26
N GLU A 184 -21.60 -2.90 -11.19
CA GLU A 184 -22.91 -2.23 -11.16
C GLU A 184 -22.86 -0.83 -11.81
N GLU A 185 -21.72 -0.13 -11.74
CA GLU A 185 -21.49 1.15 -12.44
C GLU A 185 -21.07 0.95 -13.92
N ALA A 186 -20.41 -0.16 -14.25
CA ALA A 186 -20.01 -0.54 -15.61
C ALA A 186 -21.21 -0.91 -16.50
N ALA A 187 -22.35 -1.28 -15.91
CA ALA A 187 -23.59 -1.45 -16.66
C ALA A 187 -24.13 -0.13 -17.26
N VAL A 188 -23.60 1.03 -16.82
CA VAL A 188 -24.11 2.36 -17.19
C VAL A 188 -23.34 3.00 -18.37
N THR A 189 -22.17 2.48 -18.76
CA THR A 189 -21.38 3.10 -19.85
C THR A 189 -20.79 2.02 -20.76
N GLY A 190 -21.02 2.13 -22.08
CA GLY A 190 -20.67 1.13 -23.11
C GLY A 190 -19.18 0.90 -23.35
N SER A 191 -18.38 0.72 -22.29
CA SER A 191 -16.99 0.25 -22.35
C SER A 191 -16.95 -1.20 -22.79
N CYS A 192 -16.00 -1.55 -23.67
CA CYS A 192 -15.78 -2.94 -24.06
C CYS A 192 -14.90 -3.70 -23.05
N ILE A 193 -14.23 -3.00 -22.14
CA ILE A 193 -13.31 -3.58 -21.16
C ILE A 193 -14.05 -3.80 -19.83
N ARG A 194 -14.07 -5.05 -19.37
CA ARG A 194 -14.70 -5.48 -18.12
C ARG A 194 -13.66 -5.90 -17.10
N ALA A 195 -14.08 -6.02 -15.84
CA ALA A 195 -13.24 -6.45 -14.73
C ALA A 195 -12.47 -7.76 -15.04
N GLU A 196 -13.20 -8.77 -15.53
CA GLU A 196 -12.61 -10.04 -15.93
C GLU A 196 -11.51 -9.93 -17.00
N HIS A 197 -11.55 -8.93 -17.88
CA HIS A 197 -10.51 -8.71 -18.88
C HIS A 197 -9.25 -8.11 -18.25
N VAL A 198 -9.41 -7.16 -17.33
CA VAL A 198 -8.29 -6.55 -16.58
C VAL A 198 -7.63 -7.60 -15.71
N ARG A 199 -8.42 -8.40 -14.98
CA ARG A 199 -7.91 -9.50 -14.18
C ARG A 199 -7.11 -10.51 -14.99
N ALA A 200 -7.64 -10.95 -16.14
CA ALA A 200 -6.95 -11.90 -17.00
C ALA A 200 -5.61 -11.35 -17.50
N ALA A 201 -5.54 -10.06 -17.84
CA ALA A 201 -4.29 -9.41 -18.26
C ALA A 201 -3.28 -9.29 -17.09
N MET A 202 -3.75 -8.92 -15.90
CA MET A 202 -2.90 -8.85 -14.70
C MET A 202 -2.36 -10.23 -14.30
N ASP A 203 -3.20 -11.28 -14.37
CA ASP A 203 -2.79 -12.68 -14.12
C ASP A 203 -1.78 -13.18 -15.16
N GLU A 204 -1.90 -12.76 -16.43
CA GLU A 204 -0.96 -13.11 -17.51
C GLU A 204 0.40 -12.43 -17.34
N MET A 205 0.42 -11.19 -16.85
CA MET A 205 1.64 -10.40 -16.71
C MET A 205 2.53 -10.83 -15.52
N ASP A 206 2.04 -11.68 -14.62
CA ASP A 206 2.74 -12.22 -13.44
C ASP A 206 3.56 -11.15 -12.68
N MET A 207 3.00 -9.95 -12.57
CA MET A 207 3.64 -8.79 -11.95
C MET A 207 2.97 -8.47 -10.62
N VAL A 208 3.78 -8.19 -9.60
CA VAL A 208 3.31 -7.57 -8.36
C VAL A 208 3.00 -6.11 -8.68
N GLU A 209 1.78 -5.84 -9.13
CA GLU A 209 1.34 -4.48 -9.38
C GLU A 209 0.83 -3.82 -8.08
N ASP A 210 1.22 -2.56 -7.88
CA ASP A 210 0.74 -1.74 -6.77
C ASP A 210 -0.68 -1.18 -7.01
N ILE A 211 -1.25 -1.43 -8.20
CA ILE A 211 -2.59 -0.97 -8.60
C ILE A 211 -3.58 -2.13 -8.47
N SER A 212 -4.71 -1.89 -7.81
CA SER A 212 -5.80 -2.86 -7.73
C SER A 212 -6.51 -3.02 -9.09
N GLU A 213 -7.12 -4.18 -9.34
CA GLU A 213 -7.95 -4.43 -10.52
C GLU A 213 -9.04 -3.36 -10.66
N GLU A 214 -9.68 -3.00 -9.53
CA GLU A 214 -10.73 -1.99 -9.49
C GLU A 214 -10.22 -0.60 -9.86
N ASP A 215 -9.03 -0.21 -9.39
CA ASP A 215 -8.43 1.08 -9.76
C ASP A 215 -8.04 1.13 -11.23
N MET A 216 -7.48 0.04 -11.77
CA MET A 216 -7.10 -0.03 -13.18
C MET A 216 -8.34 0.11 -14.08
N LEU A 217 -9.45 -0.57 -13.74
CA LEU A 217 -10.72 -0.40 -14.41
C LEU A 217 -11.24 1.04 -14.32
N ARG A 218 -11.15 1.65 -13.14
CA ARG A 218 -11.60 3.03 -12.91
C ARG A 218 -10.79 4.03 -13.75
N ILE A 219 -9.49 3.81 -13.89
CA ILE A 219 -8.61 4.60 -14.76
C ILE A 219 -9.02 4.45 -16.22
N ILE A 220 -9.22 3.22 -16.70
CA ILE A 220 -9.64 2.93 -18.08
C ILE A 220 -10.98 3.62 -18.38
N GLN A 221 -11.98 3.47 -17.52
CA GLN A 221 -13.31 4.07 -17.70
C GLN A 221 -13.25 5.61 -17.74
N ARG A 222 -12.47 6.24 -16.85
CA ARG A 222 -12.29 7.70 -16.87
C ARG A 222 -11.57 8.17 -18.13
N ALA A 223 -10.57 7.42 -18.59
CA ALA A 223 -9.86 7.73 -19.83
C ALA A 223 -10.79 7.66 -21.05
N GLU A 224 -11.66 6.64 -21.13
CA GLU A 224 -12.68 6.53 -22.18
C GLU A 224 -13.67 7.70 -22.13
N ALA A 225 -14.14 8.08 -20.94
CA ALA A 225 -15.05 9.22 -20.77
C ALA A 225 -14.43 10.54 -21.26
N HIS A 226 -13.16 10.80 -20.95
CA HIS A 226 -12.44 11.98 -21.46
C HIS A 226 -12.27 11.93 -22.99
N ALA A 227 -11.94 10.77 -23.55
CA ALA A 227 -11.82 10.62 -25.01
C ALA A 227 -13.14 10.89 -25.76
N LEU A 228 -14.27 10.51 -25.15
CA LEU A 228 -15.61 10.81 -25.70
C LEU A 228 -15.94 12.31 -25.60
N GLN A 229 -15.60 12.97 -24.50
CA GLN A 229 -15.78 14.41 -24.33
C GLN A 229 -14.96 15.22 -25.34
N ASP A 230 -13.72 14.83 -25.60
CA ASP A 230 -12.85 15.47 -26.60
C ASP A 230 -13.45 15.35 -28.02
N LYS A 231 -13.94 14.16 -28.39
CA LYS A 231 -14.61 13.94 -29.68
C LYS A 231 -15.87 14.78 -29.83
N ALA A 232 -16.70 14.89 -28.79
CA ALA A 232 -17.91 15.71 -28.79
C ALA A 232 -17.61 17.21 -28.92
N SER A 233 -16.57 17.69 -28.21
CA SER A 233 -16.11 19.08 -28.24
C SER A 233 -15.55 19.47 -29.62
N ALA A 234 -14.77 18.59 -30.25
CA ALA A 234 -14.24 18.77 -31.60
C ALA A 234 -15.33 18.79 -32.68
N THR A 235 -16.38 17.98 -32.51
CA THR A 235 -17.53 17.94 -33.45
C THR A 235 -18.37 19.21 -33.37
N THR A 236 -18.51 19.79 -32.17
CA THR A 236 -19.26 21.04 -31.95
C THR A 236 -18.55 22.24 -32.57
N THR A 237 -17.24 22.36 -32.38
CA THR A 237 -16.42 23.45 -32.96
C THR A 237 -16.36 23.41 -34.49
N ALA A 238 -16.29 22.21 -35.10
CA ALA A 238 -16.32 22.06 -36.56
C ALA A 238 -17.67 22.48 -37.19
N LYS A 239 -18.77 22.36 -36.44
CA LYS A 239 -20.12 22.73 -36.91
C LYS A 239 -20.37 24.25 -36.85
N GLU A 240 -19.65 24.96 -35.99
CA GLU A 240 -19.71 26.42 -35.86
C GLU A 240 -18.82 27.14 -36.88
N SER A 241 -17.66 26.58 -37.26
CA SER A 241 -16.77 27.20 -38.25
C SER A 241 -17.23 27.03 -39.71
N GLY A 242 -18.13 26.10 -40.00
CA GLY A 242 -18.68 25.86 -41.35
C GLY A 242 -19.88 26.74 -41.73
N LYS A 243 -20.27 27.70 -40.88
CA LYS A 243 -21.39 28.63 -41.11
C LYS A 243 -20.94 30.08 -41.44
N GLY A 244 -19.65 30.31 -41.63
CA GLY A 244 -19.07 31.61 -42.00
C GLY A 244 -18.96 31.80 -43.51
#